data_AF-A0A1F5WH27-F1
#
_entry.id   AF-A0A1F5WH27-F1
#
_cell.length_a   1.000
_cell.length_b   1.000
_cell.length_c   1.000
_cell.angle_alpha   90.00
_cell.angle_beta   90.00
_cell.angle_gamma   90.00
#
_symmetry.space_group_name_H-M   'P 1'
#
loop_
_entity.id
_entity.type
_entity.pdbx_description
1 polymer ?
#
loop_
_entity_poly.entity_id
_entity_poly.type
_entity_poly.pdbx_seq_one_letter_code
_entity_poly.pdbx_strand_id
1 'polypeptide(L)'
;MFSFHPAAAIAAAFLSHFAIDVTPHWDYILRSGREDPQNPMNSDMIIGKDFIFDLVRVCVDALLGIALSLLIFFPQESYQLLIVLLGAGFGILPDPLQFAYWKIRKEPFLSLQRFHRWAHSKDKSLLGRWKIGVFYQFSLVLGFLLLTKLYFLL
;
A
#
# COMPACT_ATOMS: atom_id res chain seq x y z
N MET A 1 -21.44 6.45 4.22
CA MET A 1 -21.75 6.26 2.77
C MET A 1 -21.53 4.83 2.28
N PHE A 2 -20.48 4.10 2.71
CA PHE A 2 -20.19 2.74 2.20
C PHE A 2 -20.95 1.58 2.84
N SER A 3 -21.69 1.82 3.92
CA SER A 3 -22.35 0.78 4.75
C SER A 3 -23.36 -0.09 3.97
N PHE A 4 -23.89 0.40 2.85
CA PHE A 4 -24.86 -0.31 2.00
C PHE A 4 -24.26 -0.92 0.73
N HIS A 5 -22.95 -0.71 0.47
CA HIS A 5 -22.27 -1.17 -0.74
C HIS A 5 -20.89 -1.74 -0.40
N PRO A 6 -20.79 -2.97 0.13
CA PRO A 6 -19.53 -3.57 0.55
C PRO A 6 -18.52 -3.69 -0.60
N ALA A 7 -18.98 -3.97 -1.82
CA ALA A 7 -18.13 -3.99 -3.00
C ALA A 7 -17.47 -2.63 -3.29
N ALA A 8 -18.22 -1.53 -3.10
CA ALA A 8 -17.67 -0.18 -3.26
C ALA A 8 -16.65 0.16 -2.16
N ALA A 9 -16.87 -0.32 -0.93
CA ALA A 9 -15.92 -0.16 0.16
C ALA A 9 -14.60 -0.89 -0.12
N ILE A 10 -14.68 -2.13 -0.58
CA ILE A 10 -13.53 -2.94 -0.98
C ILE A 10 -12.78 -2.29 -2.14
N ALA A 11 -13.51 -1.85 -3.17
CA ALA A 11 -12.91 -1.14 -4.30
C ALA A 11 -12.23 0.16 -3.86
N ALA A 12 -12.85 0.93 -2.96
CA ALA A 12 -12.25 2.14 -2.42
C ALA A 12 -10.98 1.84 -1.61
N ALA A 13 -10.99 0.80 -0.77
CA ALA A 13 -9.79 0.37 -0.04
C ALA A 13 -8.67 -0.02 -1.01
N PHE A 14 -8.96 -0.86 -2.00
CA PHE A 14 -7.99 -1.28 -3.02
C PHE A 14 -7.44 -0.10 -3.84
N LEU A 15 -8.32 0.81 -4.27
CA LEU A 15 -7.94 1.99 -5.06
C LEU A 15 -7.18 3.04 -4.23
N SER A 16 -7.40 3.08 -2.91
CA SER A 16 -6.72 4.04 -2.02
C SER A 16 -5.20 3.85 -2.01
N HIS A 17 -4.72 2.63 -2.22
CA HIS A 17 -3.29 2.34 -2.37
C HIS A 17 -2.68 3.18 -3.51
N PHE A 18 -3.24 3.06 -4.71
CA PHE A 18 -2.77 3.80 -5.88
C PHE A 18 -2.93 5.32 -5.70
N ALA A 19 -3.96 5.76 -4.98
CA ALA A 19 -4.13 7.17 -4.65
C ALA A 19 -3.00 7.70 -3.75
N ILE A 20 -2.53 6.89 -2.80
CA ILE A 20 -1.39 7.23 -1.94
C ILE A 20 -0.08 7.15 -2.73
N ASP A 21 0.10 6.16 -3.60
CA ASP A 21 1.29 6.01 -4.46
C ASP A 21 1.52 7.19 -5.41
N VAL A 22 0.47 7.95 -5.72
CA VAL A 22 0.58 9.17 -6.53
C VAL A 22 1.29 10.30 -5.78
N THR A 23 1.30 10.25 -4.44
CA THR A 23 1.91 11.27 -3.59
C THR A 23 3.37 10.96 -3.32
N PRO A 24 4.22 11.96 -3.01
CA PRO A 24 5.61 11.66 -2.69
C PRO A 24 5.74 10.81 -1.42
N HIS A 25 6.38 9.66 -1.48
CA HIS A 25 6.53 8.78 -0.32
C HIS A 25 7.93 8.20 -0.26
N TRP A 26 8.33 7.74 0.93
CA TRP A 26 9.63 7.12 1.11
C TRP A 26 9.54 5.62 0.94
N ASP A 27 10.33 5.12 -0.01
CA ASP A 27 10.55 3.70 -0.20
C ASP A 27 11.92 3.29 0.34
N TYR A 28 11.98 2.07 0.88
CA TYR A 28 13.24 1.43 1.19
C TYR A 28 13.68 0.49 0.06
N ILE A 29 15.00 0.39 -0.12
CA ILE A 29 15.59 -0.50 -1.12
C ILE A 29 15.37 -1.95 -0.69
N LEU A 30 14.76 -2.75 -1.57
CA LEU A 30 14.62 -4.20 -1.45
C LEU A 30 15.87 -4.88 -2.00
N ARG A 31 16.51 -5.72 -1.18
CA ARG A 31 17.77 -6.40 -1.53
C ARG A 31 17.61 -7.47 -2.59
N SER A 32 16.44 -8.08 -2.66
CA SER A 32 16.08 -9.10 -3.64
C SER A 32 15.59 -8.53 -4.97
N GLY A 33 15.45 -7.21 -5.09
CA GLY A 33 15.01 -6.55 -6.31
C GLY A 33 16.03 -6.67 -7.44
N ARG A 34 15.57 -7.09 -8.61
CA ARG A 34 16.30 -7.05 -9.89
C ARG A 34 15.59 -6.08 -10.82
N GLU A 35 16.10 -4.86 -10.91
CA GLU A 35 15.58 -3.86 -11.84
C GLU A 35 16.13 -4.06 -13.25
N ASP A 36 15.28 -3.87 -14.26
CA ASP A 36 15.67 -3.72 -15.66
C ASP A 36 15.51 -2.23 -16.05
N PRO A 37 16.62 -1.47 -16.18
CA PRO A 37 16.56 -0.04 -16.51
C PRO A 37 16.00 0.25 -17.89
N GLN A 38 16.12 -0.68 -18.84
CA GLN A 38 15.67 -0.49 -20.22
C GLN A 38 14.19 -0.81 -20.36
N ASN A 39 13.71 -1.82 -19.64
CA ASN A 39 12.30 -2.16 -19.58
C ASN A 39 11.90 -2.48 -18.14
N PRO A 40 11.39 -1.51 -17.36
CA PRO A 40 11.12 -1.79 -15.97
C PRO A 40 9.89 -2.69 -15.74
N MET A 41 9.12 -3.02 -16.80
CA MET A 41 8.13 -4.10 -16.78
C MET A 41 8.80 -5.50 -16.77
N ASN A 42 10.11 -5.61 -16.97
CA ASN A 42 10.86 -6.87 -16.82
C ASN A 42 11.53 -7.03 -15.44
N SER A 43 11.44 -6.00 -14.58
CA SER A 43 11.97 -6.07 -13.20
C SER A 43 11.31 -7.22 -12.43
N ASP A 44 12.03 -7.83 -11.49
CA ASP A 44 11.61 -9.01 -10.73
C ASP A 44 12.19 -9.01 -9.30
N MET A 45 11.74 -9.90 -8.42
CA MET A 45 12.38 -10.21 -7.13
C MET A 45 13.01 -11.61 -7.17
N ILE A 46 14.28 -11.73 -6.84
CA ILE A 46 15.00 -13.01 -6.84
C ILE A 46 14.71 -13.75 -5.53
N ILE A 47 14.12 -14.94 -5.61
CA ILE A 47 13.85 -15.78 -4.42
C ILE A 47 15.18 -16.31 -3.88
N GLY A 48 15.48 -15.99 -2.62
CA GLY A 48 16.72 -16.32 -1.94
C GLY A 48 16.75 -15.76 -0.51
N LYS A 49 17.93 -15.72 0.11
CA LYS A 49 18.09 -15.19 1.48
C LYS A 49 17.64 -13.74 1.61
N ASP A 50 18.01 -12.91 0.63
CA ASP A 50 17.60 -11.50 0.58
C ASP A 50 16.09 -11.34 0.41
N PHE A 51 15.43 -12.25 -0.33
CA PHE A 51 13.97 -12.26 -0.44
C PHE A 51 13.29 -12.53 0.89
N ILE A 52 13.80 -13.51 1.67
CA ILE A 52 13.25 -13.78 3.00
C ILE A 52 13.44 -12.57 3.92
N PHE A 53 14.60 -11.91 3.86
CA PHE A 53 14.85 -10.70 4.62
C PHE A 53 13.86 -9.58 4.25
N ASP A 54 13.71 -9.31 2.95
CA ASP A 54 12.77 -8.31 2.45
C ASP A 54 11.32 -8.65 2.79
N LEU A 55 10.92 -9.93 2.66
CA LEU A 55 9.58 -10.41 3.00
C LEU A 55 9.28 -10.18 4.48
N VAL A 56 10.20 -10.54 5.38
CA VAL A 56 10.04 -10.28 6.82
C VAL A 56 9.88 -8.78 7.08
N ARG A 57 10.70 -7.95 6.43
CA ARG A 57 10.62 -6.49 6.58
C ARG A 57 9.28 -5.93 6.12
N VAL A 58 8.81 -6.32 4.94
CA VAL A 58 7.49 -5.91 4.39
C VAL A 58 6.36 -6.42 5.27
N CYS A 59 6.42 -7.67 5.75
CA CYS A 59 5.41 -8.23 6.65
C CYS A 59 5.36 -7.48 7.98
N VAL A 60 6.50 -7.12 8.56
CA VAL A 60 6.54 -6.32 9.80
C VAL A 60 5.90 -4.95 9.56
N ASP A 61 6.22 -4.28 8.46
CA ASP A 61 5.64 -2.98 8.10
C ASP A 61 4.12 -3.06 7.90
N ALA A 62 3.64 -4.07 7.17
CA ALA A 62 2.21 -4.34 6.99
C ALA A 62 1.50 -4.62 8.33
N LEU A 63 2.10 -5.42 9.21
CA LEU A 63 1.55 -5.72 10.54
C LEU A 63 1.51 -4.47 11.43
N LEU A 64 2.53 -3.61 11.37
CA LEU A 64 2.52 -2.32 12.06
C LEU A 64 1.40 -1.42 11.55
N GLY A 65 1.20 -1.34 10.22
CA GLY A 65 0.10 -0.59 9.63
C GLY A 65 -1.28 -1.10 10.05
N ILE A 66 -1.48 -2.42 10.09
CA ILE A 66 -2.71 -3.03 10.59
C ILE A 66 -2.91 -2.74 12.08
N ALA A 67 -1.87 -2.91 12.90
CA ALA A 67 -1.94 -2.65 14.34
C ALA A 67 -2.26 -1.17 14.64
N LEU A 68 -1.66 -0.23 13.91
CA LEU A 68 -1.97 1.19 14.00
C LEU A 68 -3.39 1.50 13.57
N SER A 69 -3.89 0.86 12.52
CA SER A 69 -5.28 1.00 12.08
C SER A 69 -6.25 0.54 13.17
N LEU A 70 -5.99 -0.60 13.80
CA LEU A 70 -6.78 -1.09 14.94
C LEU A 70 -6.72 -0.14 16.14
N LEU A 71 -5.56 0.45 16.42
CA LEU A 71 -5.40 1.40 17.51
C LEU A 71 -6.13 2.73 17.24
N ILE A 72 -6.09 3.23 16.01
CA ILE A 72 -6.75 4.49 15.61
C ILE A 72 -8.26 4.36 15.62
N PHE A 73 -8.79 3.28 15.02
CA PHE A 73 -10.24 3.08 14.92
C PHE A 73 -10.85 2.44 16.15
N PHE A 74 -10.04 1.79 16.99
CA PHE A 74 -10.41 1.18 18.28
C PHE A 74 -11.77 0.45 18.23
N PRO A 75 -11.92 -0.58 17.36
CA PRO A 75 -13.20 -1.23 17.13
C PRO A 75 -13.70 -1.90 18.41
N GLN A 76 -14.95 -1.61 18.78
CA GLN A 76 -15.60 -2.19 19.97
C GLN A 76 -16.40 -3.46 19.65
N GLU A 77 -16.83 -3.58 18.39
CA GLU A 77 -17.71 -4.66 17.93
C GLU A 77 -17.03 -5.49 16.85
N SER A 78 -17.37 -6.78 16.77
CA SER A 78 -16.76 -7.71 15.80
C SER A 78 -16.92 -7.26 14.34
N TYR A 79 -18.04 -6.62 13.99
CA TYR A 79 -18.25 -6.11 12.63
C TYR A 79 -17.35 -4.89 12.32
N GLN A 80 -17.06 -4.04 13.33
CA GLN A 80 -16.14 -2.91 13.17
C GLN A 80 -14.71 -3.41 12.97
N LEU A 81 -14.31 -4.42 13.75
CA LEU A 81 -13.04 -5.09 13.60
C LEU A 81 -12.88 -5.64 12.18
N LEU A 82 -13.90 -6.36 11.68
CA LEU A 82 -13.89 -6.89 10.32
C LEU A 82 -13.75 -5.78 9.27
N ILE A 83 -14.47 -4.66 9.43
CA ILE A 83 -14.36 -3.52 8.50
C ILE A 83 -12.94 -2.96 8.47
N VAL A 84 -12.31 -2.76 9.64
CA VAL A 84 -10.93 -2.24 9.72
C VAL A 84 -9.94 -3.23 9.07
N LEU A 85 -10.07 -4.52 9.36
CA LEU A 85 -9.20 -5.56 8.80
C LEU A 85 -9.38 -5.71 7.29
N LEU A 86 -10.61 -5.68 6.78
CA LEU A 86 -10.87 -5.73 5.34
C LEU A 86 -10.33 -4.47 4.65
N GLY A 87 -10.55 -3.29 5.23
CA GLY A 87 -10.02 -2.03 4.71
C GLY A 87 -8.49 -2.06 4.60
N ALA A 88 -7.80 -2.41 5.69
CA ALA A 88 -6.34 -2.53 5.70
C ALA A 88 -5.84 -3.62 4.75
N GLY A 89 -6.48 -4.80 4.76
CA GLY A 89 -6.10 -5.93 3.91
C GLY A 89 -6.23 -5.62 2.41
N PHE A 90 -7.38 -5.07 1.99
CA PHE A 90 -7.57 -4.67 0.59
C PHE A 90 -6.72 -3.47 0.19
N GLY A 91 -6.40 -2.56 1.11
CA GLY A 91 -5.48 -1.45 0.87
C GLY A 91 -4.02 -1.88 0.66
N ILE A 92 -3.57 -2.97 1.28
CA ILE A 92 -2.20 -3.50 1.10
C ILE A 92 -2.13 -4.49 -0.07
N LEU A 93 -3.26 -5.06 -0.49
CA LEU A 93 -3.35 -6.11 -1.52
C LEU A 93 -2.64 -5.82 -2.86
N PRO A 94 -2.57 -4.57 -3.38
CA PRO A 94 -1.84 -4.30 -4.62
C PRO A 94 -0.39 -4.78 -4.64
N ASP A 95 0.35 -4.67 -3.53
CA ASP A 95 1.77 -5.07 -3.46
C ASP A 95 1.98 -6.59 -3.60
N PRO A 96 1.26 -7.47 -2.87
CA PRO A 96 1.27 -8.91 -3.14
C PRO A 96 0.90 -9.26 -4.59
N LEU A 97 -0.02 -8.51 -5.21
CA LEU A 97 -0.41 -8.74 -6.60
C LEU A 97 0.69 -8.29 -7.58
N GLN A 98 1.46 -7.26 -7.26
CA GLN A 98 2.69 -6.91 -7.98
C GLN A 98 3.73 -8.03 -7.86
N PHE A 99 3.87 -8.65 -6.68
CA PHE A 99 4.73 -9.82 -6.56
C PHE A 99 4.23 -11.00 -7.42
N ALA A 100 2.93 -11.26 -7.43
CA ALA A 100 2.32 -12.27 -8.30
C ALA A 100 2.57 -11.96 -9.79
N TYR A 101 2.46 -10.69 -10.19
CA TYR A 101 2.81 -10.22 -11.54
C TYR A 101 4.24 -10.62 -11.89
N TRP A 102 5.21 -10.36 -11.01
CA TRP A 102 6.62 -10.63 -11.28
C TRP A 102 6.90 -12.10 -11.63
N LYS A 103 6.10 -13.04 -11.09
CA LYS A 103 6.21 -14.48 -11.35
C LYS A 103 5.35 -14.99 -12.49
N ILE A 104 4.17 -14.41 -12.69
CA ILE A 104 3.18 -14.96 -13.63
C ILE A 104 3.24 -14.26 -14.99
N ARG A 105 3.41 -12.92 -15.02
CA ARG A 105 3.47 -12.08 -16.24
C ARG A 105 2.30 -12.27 -17.23
N LYS A 106 1.10 -12.58 -16.73
CA LYS A 106 -0.13 -12.74 -17.55
C LYS A 106 -1.24 -11.82 -17.03
N GLU A 107 -2.30 -11.67 -17.82
CA GLU A 107 -3.51 -10.98 -17.38
C GLU A 107 -4.19 -11.74 -16.21
N PRO A 108 -4.83 -11.04 -15.26
CA PRO A 108 -4.99 -9.58 -15.18
C PRO A 108 -3.80 -8.84 -14.52
N PHE A 109 -2.79 -9.57 -14.04
CA PHE A 109 -1.64 -9.00 -13.32
C PHE A 109 -0.80 -8.06 -14.19
N LEU A 110 -0.73 -8.32 -15.50
CA LEU A 110 -0.03 -7.46 -16.44
C LEU A 110 -0.70 -6.08 -16.53
N SER A 111 -2.02 -6.02 -16.71
CA SER A 111 -2.77 -4.77 -16.70
C SER A 111 -2.67 -4.05 -15.36
N LEU A 112 -2.78 -4.78 -14.26
CA LEU A 112 -2.64 -4.22 -12.92
C LEU A 112 -1.26 -3.61 -12.69
N GLN A 113 -0.18 -4.29 -13.11
CA GLN A 113 1.17 -3.74 -12.98
C GLN A 113 1.36 -2.46 -13.81
N ARG A 114 0.81 -2.41 -15.03
CA ARG A 114 0.86 -1.20 -15.85
C ARG A 114 0.18 -0.03 -15.15
N PHE A 115 -0.98 -0.30 -14.55
CA PHE A 115 -1.71 0.70 -13.76
C PHE A 115 -0.93 1.13 -12.51
N HIS A 116 -0.38 0.18 -11.76
CA HIS A 116 0.42 0.44 -10.57
C HIS A 116 1.61 1.35 -10.88
N ARG A 117 2.36 1.02 -11.93
CA ARG A 117 3.51 1.83 -12.37
C ARG A 117 3.13 3.20 -12.90
N TRP A 118 1.96 3.32 -13.54
CA TRP A 118 1.45 4.61 -13.97
C TRP A 118 1.13 5.53 -12.78
N ALA A 119 0.54 4.98 -11.70
CA ALA A 119 0.30 5.73 -10.47
C ALA A 119 1.62 6.13 -9.76
N HIS A 120 2.54 5.17 -9.63
CA HIS A 120 3.76 5.20 -8.83
C HIS A 120 5.00 5.80 -9.55
N SER A 121 4.87 6.84 -10.38
CA SER A 121 6.01 7.40 -11.14
C SER A 121 7.27 7.65 -10.27
N LYS A 122 8.46 7.19 -10.73
CA LYS A 122 9.73 7.19 -9.98
C LYS A 122 10.17 8.57 -9.46
N ASP A 123 9.74 9.65 -10.12
CA ASP A 123 10.04 11.03 -9.71
C ASP A 123 9.38 11.44 -8.39
N LYS A 124 8.49 10.58 -7.86
CA LYS A 124 7.73 10.82 -6.63
C LYS A 124 8.39 10.17 -5.40
N SER A 125 9.41 9.33 -5.54
CA SER A 125 10.00 8.69 -4.36
C SER A 125 10.97 9.62 -3.63
N LEU A 126 10.93 9.57 -2.30
CA LEU A 126 11.80 10.33 -1.40
C LEU A 126 13.01 9.48 -0.98
N LEU A 127 13.56 8.71 -1.93
CA LEU A 127 14.65 7.77 -1.70
C LEU A 127 15.87 8.48 -1.08
N GLY A 128 16.42 7.89 -0.01
CA GLY A 128 17.52 8.47 0.77
C GLY A 128 17.12 9.62 1.71
N ARG A 129 15.86 10.08 1.68
CA ARG A 129 15.33 11.18 2.52
C ARG A 129 14.27 10.69 3.51
N TRP A 130 14.55 9.57 4.19
CA TRP A 130 13.58 8.89 5.07
C TRP A 130 12.94 9.80 6.12
N LYS A 131 13.68 10.74 6.71
CA LYS A 131 13.11 11.70 7.69
C LYS A 131 11.98 12.55 7.09
N ILE A 132 12.18 13.04 5.86
CA ILE A 132 11.19 13.87 5.16
C ILE A 132 10.01 13.01 4.74
N GLY A 133 10.26 11.80 4.22
CA GLY A 133 9.19 10.90 3.81
C GLY A 133 8.31 10.45 4.96
N VAL A 134 8.91 10.02 6.08
CA VAL A 134 8.14 9.64 7.28
C VAL A 134 7.32 10.82 7.80
N PHE A 135 7.91 12.02 7.85
CA PHE A 135 7.17 13.22 8.28
C PHE A 135 6.01 13.54 7.33
N TYR A 136 6.22 13.44 6.01
CA TYR A 136 5.18 13.68 5.01
C TYR A 136 4.04 12.64 5.12
N GLN A 137 4.37 11.35 5.15
CA GLN A 137 3.40 10.27 5.28
C GLN A 137 2.58 10.40 6.56
N PHE A 138 3.24 10.70 7.69
CA PHE A 138 2.56 10.97 8.96
C PHE A 138 1.59 12.16 8.85
N SER A 139 2.04 13.26 8.25
CA SER A 139 1.22 14.46 8.05
C SER A 139 0.01 14.20 7.15
N LEU A 140 0.16 13.35 6.13
CA LEU A 140 -0.90 12.95 5.21
C LEU A 140 -1.97 12.12 5.94
N VAL A 141 -1.55 11.11 6.71
CA VAL A 141 -2.45 10.30 7.55
C VAL A 141 -3.18 11.19 8.55
N LEU A 142 -2.46 12.05 9.28
CA LEU A 142 -3.06 12.96 10.26
C LEU A 142 -4.06 13.92 9.60
N GLY A 143 -3.69 14.52 8.46
CA GLY A 143 -4.59 15.39 7.69
C GLY A 143 -5.86 14.68 7.27
N PHE A 144 -5.76 13.44 6.79
CA PHE A 144 -6.91 12.63 6.41
C PHE A 144 -7.81 12.30 7.62
N LEU A 145 -7.23 11.97 8.78
CA LEU A 145 -7.98 11.73 10.02
C LEU A 145 -8.71 13.00 10.51
N LEU A 146 -8.07 14.16 10.42
CA LEU A 146 -8.69 15.43 10.79
C LEU A 146 -9.84 15.80 9.85
N LEU A 147 -9.65 15.60 8.54
CA LEU A 147 -10.69 15.85 7.53
C LEU A 147 -11.89 14.94 7.71
N THR A 148 -11.67 13.64 7.95
CA THR A 148 -12.78 12.71 8.20
C THR A 148 -13.52 13.06 9.48
N LYS A 149 -12.81 13.40 10.56
CA LYS A 149 -13.44 13.87 11.81
C LYS A 149 -14.25 15.14 11.62
N LEU A 150 -13.75 16.12 10.87
CA LEU A 150 -14.46 17.37 10.59
C LEU A 150 -15.72 17.12 9.76
N TYR A 151 -15.63 16.26 8.74
CA TYR A 151 -16.77 15.89 7.90
C TYR A 151 -17.92 15.25 8.70
N PHE A 152 -17.62 14.47 9.74
CA PHE A 152 -18.64 13.87 10.60
C PHE A 152 -19.14 14.78 11.73
N LEU A 153 -18.49 15.92 11.96
CA LEU A 153 -18.92 16.94 12.92
C LEU A 153 -19.85 17.99 12.29
N LEU A 154 -19.81 18.15 10.96
CA LEU A 154 -20.67 19.01 10.16
C LEU A 154 -21.93 18.27 9.71
#